data_AF-A0A9P3C7I6-F1
#
_entry.id   AF-A0A9P3C7I6-F1
#
_cell.length_a   1.000
_cell.length_b   1.000
_cell.length_c   1.000
_cell.angle_alpha   90.00
_cell.angle_beta   90.00
_cell.angle_gamma   90.00
#
_symmetry.space_group_name_H-M   'P 1'
#
loop_
_entity.id
_entity.type
_entity.pdbx_description
1 polymer ?
#
loop_
_entity_poly.entity_id
_entity_poly.type
_entity_poly.pdbx_seq_one_letter_code
_entity_poly.pdbx_strand_id
1 'polypeptide(L)'
;MALPFTSRTLPQCSACLRNSAWGSVSDAAAPAFSLGSRQHVRGKKKQAKPTGNIPARLLKDLPGFGRKGAIVPMARGQLRNNYYPKRIAEYVTMPELRTLRAQNVPIERDYTFGKKEAPFSAADGPLLMPLRDDPTPAPVRRAPEVEKLTSERSLELLEIFVPHRMDFYRQPIVEEPKVEKVEEAPPKEDNKQRSASNAAADLLAARTQKPLNKPQPKLTGAIYGSVSQHDILVAVRASIATNDEASRIIVTEQDIEFLNEPARTDKRIKEVGDFTIEIKVKGEENGIKRTVRVVPQEV
;
A
#
# COMPACT_ATOMS: atom_id res chain seq x y z
N MET A 1 -1.30 58.86 -56.04
CA MET A 1 -2.29 57.75 -55.99
C MET A 1 -2.72 57.57 -54.55
N ALA A 2 -3.97 57.17 -54.35
CA ALA A 2 -4.79 57.40 -53.15
C ALA A 2 -4.26 56.79 -51.84
N LEU A 3 -4.43 57.54 -50.74
CA LEU A 3 -4.41 57.00 -49.38
C LEU A 3 -5.72 56.22 -49.15
N PRO A 4 -5.68 54.96 -48.71
CA PRO A 4 -6.90 54.31 -48.24
C PRO A 4 -7.27 54.92 -46.88
N PHE A 5 -8.31 55.76 -46.88
CA PHE A 5 -9.02 56.13 -45.67
C PHE A 5 -9.54 54.83 -45.03
N THR A 6 -8.82 54.32 -44.04
CA THR A 6 -9.38 53.32 -43.15
C THR A 6 -10.44 54.03 -42.34
N SER A 7 -11.70 53.64 -42.56
CA SER A 7 -12.83 54.00 -41.73
C SER A 7 -12.54 53.56 -40.29
N ARG A 8 -11.95 54.47 -39.50
CA ARG A 8 -11.83 54.29 -38.06
C ARG A 8 -13.23 54.34 -37.48
N THR A 9 -13.87 53.18 -37.38
CA THR A 9 -15.03 53.01 -36.52
C THR A 9 -14.58 53.35 -35.10
N LEU A 10 -15.05 54.49 -34.59
CA LEU A 10 -14.84 54.89 -33.21
C LEU A 10 -15.33 53.75 -32.31
N PRO A 11 -14.52 53.24 -31.37
CA PRO A 11 -14.93 52.13 -30.51
C PRO A 11 -16.09 52.58 -29.62
N GLN A 12 -17.29 52.03 -29.88
CA GLN A 12 -18.53 52.39 -29.16
C GLN A 12 -18.68 51.69 -27.79
N CYS A 13 -17.67 50.94 -27.34
CA CYS A 13 -17.68 50.18 -26.09
C CYS A 13 -16.65 50.71 -25.11
N SER A 14 -17.06 50.93 -23.86
CA SER A 14 -16.17 51.32 -22.75
C SER A 14 -15.05 50.29 -22.49
N ALA A 15 -15.29 49.00 -22.80
CA ALA A 15 -14.28 47.94 -22.74
C ALA A 15 -13.19 48.10 -23.82
N CYS A 16 -13.56 48.57 -25.00
CA CYS A 16 -12.67 48.76 -26.14
C CYS A 16 -11.77 49.99 -25.94
N LEU A 17 -12.30 51.05 -25.31
CA LEU A 17 -11.53 52.23 -24.89
C LEU A 17 -10.49 51.91 -23.80
N ARG A 18 -10.82 51.04 -22.84
CA ARG A 18 -9.86 50.63 -21.79
C ARG A 18 -8.70 49.83 -22.36
N ASN A 19 -8.94 48.99 -23.36
CA ASN A 19 -7.91 48.15 -23.95
C ASN A 19 -6.94 48.94 -24.85
N SER A 20 -7.42 49.95 -25.57
CA SER A 20 -6.56 50.85 -26.35
C SER A 20 -5.82 51.87 -25.49
N ALA A 21 -6.44 52.36 -24.41
CA ALA A 21 -5.79 53.27 -23.47
C ALA A 21 -4.66 52.62 -22.66
N TRP A 22 -4.75 51.32 -22.36
CA TRP A 22 -3.71 50.60 -21.61
C TRP A 22 -2.67 49.90 -22.49
N GLY A 23 -2.91 49.77 -23.79
CA GLY A 23 -1.91 49.26 -24.75
C GLY A 23 -0.85 50.29 -25.18
N SER A 24 -1.04 51.57 -24.87
CA SER A 24 -0.16 52.66 -25.33
C SER A 24 0.75 53.24 -24.25
N VAL A 25 0.69 52.78 -23.00
CA VAL A 25 1.41 53.41 -21.86
C VAL A 25 2.17 52.43 -20.95
N SER A 26 2.37 51.17 -21.36
CA SER A 26 3.24 50.24 -20.64
C SER A 26 4.40 49.77 -21.52
N ASP A 27 5.60 50.19 -21.13
CA ASP A 27 6.93 49.72 -21.53
C ASP A 27 7.53 50.20 -22.86
N ALA A 28 8.04 51.43 -22.82
CA ALA A 28 9.28 51.81 -23.50
C ALA A 28 10.49 51.13 -22.84
N ALA A 29 10.55 49.79 -22.80
CA ALA A 29 11.74 48.98 -22.48
C ALA A 29 11.51 47.46 -22.70
N ALA A 30 10.93 47.04 -23.81
CA ALA A 30 11.04 45.65 -24.26
C ALA A 30 10.90 45.56 -25.79
N PRO A 31 11.75 44.78 -26.49
CA PRO A 31 11.83 44.82 -27.94
C PRO A 31 10.56 44.27 -28.58
N ALA A 32 10.19 44.94 -29.67
CA ALA A 32 9.13 44.62 -30.59
C ALA A 32 9.27 43.21 -31.17
N PHE A 33 8.69 42.21 -30.51
CA PHE A 33 8.31 40.96 -31.15
C PHE A 33 6.98 40.46 -30.58
N SER A 34 5.99 40.42 -31.46
CA SER A 34 4.82 39.53 -31.40
C SER A 34 3.55 40.04 -30.71
N LEU A 35 2.97 41.11 -31.27
CA LEU A 35 1.52 41.39 -31.18
C LEU A 35 0.67 40.44 -32.09
N GLY A 36 1.20 39.26 -32.43
CA GLY A 36 0.59 38.31 -33.37
C GLY A 36 0.66 36.83 -32.95
N SER A 37 1.11 36.51 -31.73
CA SER A 37 1.11 35.12 -31.25
C SER A 37 0.88 35.05 -29.75
N ARG A 38 -0.37 35.27 -29.33
CA ARG A 38 -0.88 34.65 -28.10
C ARG A 38 -1.48 33.31 -28.47
N GLN A 39 -0.63 32.39 -28.92
CA GLN A 39 -1.02 30.99 -29.02
C GLN A 39 -1.29 30.49 -27.60
N HIS A 40 -2.57 30.33 -27.26
CA HIS A 40 -2.98 29.62 -26.05
C HIS A 40 -2.60 28.16 -26.23
N VAL A 41 -1.38 27.80 -25.84
CA VAL A 41 -0.95 26.40 -25.74
C VAL A 41 -1.71 25.79 -24.57
N ARG A 42 -2.86 25.19 -24.87
CA ARG A 42 -3.61 24.32 -23.95
C ARG A 42 -2.65 23.22 -23.49
N GLY A 43 -2.22 23.28 -22.24
CA GLY A 43 -1.27 22.32 -21.66
C GLY A 43 -0.06 22.93 -20.95
N LYS A 44 0.20 24.24 -21.04
CA LYS A 44 1.18 24.89 -20.15
C LYS A 44 0.59 24.96 -18.73
N LYS A 45 0.85 23.92 -17.95
CA LYS A 45 0.60 23.92 -16.50
C LYS A 45 1.45 25.06 -15.90
N LYS A 46 0.82 25.92 -15.10
CA LYS A 46 1.55 26.94 -14.32
C LYS A 46 2.66 26.21 -13.56
N GLN A 47 3.91 26.68 -13.69
CA GLN A 47 5.04 26.15 -12.93
C GLN A 47 4.60 25.97 -11.47
N ALA A 48 4.87 24.79 -10.92
CA ALA A 48 4.50 24.49 -9.54
C ALA A 48 5.10 25.59 -8.64
N LYS A 49 4.29 26.12 -7.72
CA LYS A 49 4.77 27.14 -6.78
C LYS A 49 6.09 26.65 -6.16
N PRO A 50 7.15 27.47 -6.11
CA PRO A 50 8.40 27.06 -5.49
C PRO A 50 8.08 26.55 -4.08
N THR A 51 8.69 25.43 -3.76
CA THR A 51 8.51 24.70 -2.49
C THR A 51 8.49 25.70 -1.33
N GLY A 52 7.59 25.50 -0.36
CA GLY A 52 7.37 26.42 0.77
C GLY A 52 8.51 26.48 1.79
N ASN A 53 9.74 26.61 1.29
CA ASN A 53 10.98 26.69 2.01
C ASN A 53 11.26 28.16 2.34
N ILE A 54 11.58 28.41 3.60
CA ILE A 54 11.91 29.72 4.13
C ILE A 54 13.41 29.73 4.43
N PRO A 55 14.16 30.79 4.06
CA PRO A 55 15.55 30.93 4.42
C PRO A 55 15.70 31.10 5.94
N ALA A 56 16.63 30.34 6.51
CA ALA A 56 16.86 30.29 7.95
C ALA A 56 18.35 30.34 8.24
N ARG A 57 18.73 31.08 9.29
CA ARG A 57 20.12 31.18 9.73
C ARG A 57 20.39 30.12 10.79
N LEU A 58 21.39 29.29 10.57
CA LEU A 58 21.79 28.26 11.54
C LEU A 58 22.55 28.90 12.70
N LEU A 59 22.22 28.55 13.94
CA LEU A 59 22.98 28.94 15.15
C LEU A 59 23.94 27.82 15.59
N LYS A 60 23.60 26.58 15.26
CA LYS A 60 24.40 25.39 15.55
C LYS A 60 24.72 24.65 14.25
N ASP A 61 25.82 23.90 14.27
CA ASP A 61 26.19 23.02 13.16
C ASP A 61 25.14 21.92 13.01
N LEU A 62 24.55 21.82 11.81
CA LEU A 62 23.55 20.81 11.50
C LEU A 62 24.06 19.90 10.38
N PRO A 63 24.30 18.60 10.65
CA PRO A 63 24.73 17.68 9.61
C PRO A 63 23.70 17.63 8.48
N GLY A 64 24.19 17.72 7.26
CA GLY A 64 23.46 17.74 6.00
C GLY A 64 22.77 19.06 5.68
N PHE A 65 22.83 20.09 6.55
CA PHE A 65 22.31 21.42 6.27
C PHE A 65 23.43 22.44 6.08
N GLY A 66 24.41 22.47 6.98
CA GLY A 66 25.54 23.38 6.93
C GLY A 66 26.09 23.75 8.31
N ARG A 67 27.13 24.58 8.29
CA ARG A 67 27.79 25.13 9.48
C ARG A 67 26.94 26.18 10.18
N LYS A 68 27.25 26.46 11.44
CA LYS A 68 26.70 27.60 12.19
C LYS A 68 26.94 28.89 11.41
N GLY A 69 25.92 29.73 11.35
CA GLY A 69 25.91 30.99 10.62
C GLY A 69 25.49 30.89 9.15
N ALA A 70 25.44 29.68 8.56
CA ALA A 70 24.98 29.50 7.19
C ALA A 70 23.47 29.78 7.04
N ILE A 71 23.08 30.32 5.88
CA ILE A 71 21.68 30.58 5.54
C ILE A 71 21.20 29.48 4.61
N VAL A 72 20.28 28.66 5.11
CA VAL A 72 19.86 27.43 4.44
C VAL A 72 18.35 27.47 4.19
N PRO A 73 17.86 27.02 3.03
CA PRO A 73 16.43 26.87 2.80
C PRO A 73 15.87 25.71 3.64
N MET A 74 14.94 26.01 4.55
CA MET A 74 14.30 25.01 5.41
C MET A 74 12.78 25.02 5.26
N ALA A 75 12.15 23.85 5.43
CA ALA A 75 10.70 23.74 5.43
C ALA A 75 10.10 24.48 6.64
N ARG A 76 9.09 25.33 6.41
CA ARG A 76 8.44 26.16 7.44
C ARG A 76 8.01 25.38 8.70
N GLY A 77 7.52 24.16 8.53
CA GLY A 77 7.04 23.31 9.61
C GLY A 77 8.18 22.78 10.49
N GLN A 78 9.28 22.35 9.88
CA GLN A 78 10.47 21.89 10.62
C GLN A 78 11.08 23.02 11.44
N LEU A 79 11.15 24.22 10.86
CA LEU A 79 11.68 25.38 11.54
C LEU A 79 10.81 25.79 12.73
N ARG A 80 9.49 25.89 12.54
CA ARG A 80 8.53 26.25 13.61
C ARG A 80 8.50 25.25 14.75
N ASN A 81 8.46 23.96 14.45
CA ASN A 81 8.19 22.93 15.46
C ASN A 81 9.47 22.46 16.18
N ASN A 82 10.59 22.38 15.46
CA ASN A 82 11.79 21.71 15.97
C ASN A 82 12.97 22.66 16.16
N TYR A 83 13.31 23.47 15.14
CA TYR A 83 14.58 24.20 15.14
C TYR A 83 14.55 25.54 15.85
N TYR A 84 13.44 26.29 15.73
CA TYR A 84 13.29 27.59 16.40
C TYR A 84 13.15 27.45 17.92
N PRO A 85 12.29 26.57 18.47
CA PRO A 85 12.18 26.41 19.92
C PRO A 85 13.49 25.95 20.58
N LYS A 86 14.28 25.13 19.87
CA LYS A 86 15.56 24.60 20.35
C LYS A 86 16.75 25.55 20.13
N ARG A 87 16.52 26.75 19.58
CA ARG A 87 17.56 27.73 19.21
C ARG A 87 18.67 27.11 18.36
N ILE A 88 18.28 26.23 17.44
CA ILE A 88 19.18 25.61 16.46
C ILE A 88 19.28 26.48 15.22
N ALA A 89 18.17 27.11 14.84
CA ALA A 89 18.11 28.04 13.73
C ALA A 89 17.15 29.19 14.04
N GLU A 90 17.38 30.31 13.38
CA GLU A 90 16.65 31.55 13.51
C GLU A 90 16.02 31.94 12.17
N TYR A 91 14.86 32.59 12.23
CA TYR A 91 14.21 33.16 11.06
C TYR A 91 15.06 34.30 10.51
N VAL A 92 15.31 34.31 9.19
CA VAL A 92 15.91 35.47 8.55
C VAL A 92 14.82 36.49 8.29
N THR A 93 15.01 37.71 8.78
CA THR A 93 14.04 38.79 8.59
C THR A 93 14.12 39.35 7.17
N MET A 94 13.05 40.00 6.71
CA MET A 94 13.01 40.63 5.39
C MET A 94 14.13 41.67 5.12
N PRO A 95 14.53 42.55 6.06
CA PRO A 95 15.67 43.45 5.84
C PRO A 95 16.98 42.68 5.69
N GLU A 96 17.22 41.65 6.50
CA GLU A 96 18.40 40.81 6.39
C GLU A 96 18.45 40.05 5.07
N LEU A 97 17.31 39.58 4.55
CA LEU A 97 17.29 38.95 3.22
C LEU A 97 17.71 39.92 2.10
N ARG A 98 17.43 41.21 2.23
CA ARG A 98 17.88 42.21 1.26
C ARG A 98 19.39 42.43 1.35
N THR A 99 19.94 42.52 2.55
CA THR A 99 21.40 42.67 2.74
C THR A 99 22.15 41.44 2.27
N LEU A 100 21.62 40.24 2.52
CA LEU A 100 22.22 38.98 2.10
C LEU A 100 22.20 38.79 0.58
N ARG A 101 21.12 39.22 -0.07
CA ARG A 101 21.06 39.27 -1.54
C ARG A 101 22.05 40.29 -2.11
N ALA A 102 22.21 41.45 -1.48
CA ALA A 102 23.21 42.43 -1.90
C ALA A 102 24.65 41.91 -1.72
N GLN A 103 24.88 41.09 -0.70
CA GLN A 103 26.16 40.42 -0.43
C GLN A 103 26.36 39.13 -1.24
N ASN A 104 25.39 38.72 -2.08
CA ASN A 104 25.42 37.48 -2.86
C ASN A 104 25.76 36.22 -2.04
N VAL A 105 25.26 36.14 -0.80
CA VAL A 105 25.45 34.94 0.03
C VAL A 105 24.56 33.82 -0.51
N PRO A 106 25.11 32.62 -0.84
CA PRO A 106 24.32 31.53 -1.39
C PRO A 106 23.31 31.00 -0.36
N ILE A 107 22.04 30.91 -0.76
CA ILE A 107 20.94 30.34 0.04
C ILE A 107 20.77 28.88 -0.41
N GLU A 108 21.74 28.05 -0.08
CA GLU A 108 21.77 26.64 -0.48
C GLU A 108 21.99 25.73 0.71
N ARG A 109 21.75 24.44 0.49
CA ARG A 109 21.87 23.41 1.52
C ARG A 109 23.10 22.56 1.24
N ASP A 110 24.01 22.51 2.19
CA ASP A 110 25.23 21.71 2.08
C ASP A 110 24.95 20.25 2.44
N TYR A 111 24.71 19.42 1.43
CA TYR A 111 24.45 17.98 1.64
C TYR A 111 25.70 17.19 2.06
N THR A 112 26.89 17.74 1.83
CA THR A 112 28.19 17.14 2.17
C THR A 112 28.56 17.36 3.64
N PHE A 113 28.00 18.40 4.27
CA PHE A 113 28.38 18.76 5.63
C PHE A 113 27.96 17.68 6.63
N GLY A 114 28.89 17.13 7.41
CA GLY A 114 28.58 16.14 8.45
C GLY A 114 28.18 14.74 7.94
N LYS A 115 28.14 14.52 6.61
CA LYS A 115 28.26 13.17 6.09
C LYS A 115 29.73 12.79 6.23
N LYS A 116 30.03 11.89 7.17
CA LYS A 116 31.20 11.02 6.98
C LYS A 116 30.88 10.30 5.68
N GLU A 117 31.56 10.66 4.60
CA GLU A 117 31.47 9.88 3.39
C GLU A 117 31.82 8.46 3.83
N ALA A 118 30.81 7.58 3.80
CA ALA A 118 31.12 6.16 3.81
C ALA A 118 32.07 6.01 2.63
N PRO A 119 33.32 5.55 2.85
CA PRO A 119 34.25 5.38 1.74
C PRO A 119 33.47 4.55 0.73
N PHE A 120 33.33 5.11 -0.47
CA PHE A 120 32.75 4.44 -1.59
C PHE A 120 33.35 3.03 -1.59
N SER A 121 32.51 2.01 -1.46
CA SER A 121 32.92 0.61 -1.56
C SER A 121 33.43 0.40 -2.99
N ALA A 122 34.69 0.77 -3.21
CA ALA A 122 35.46 0.51 -4.40
C ALA A 122 35.74 -0.99 -4.41
N ALA A 123 34.75 -1.75 -4.83
CA ALA A 123 34.89 -3.16 -5.17
C ALA A 123 35.23 -3.34 -6.66
N ASP A 124 35.93 -2.39 -7.28
CA ASP A 124 36.51 -2.53 -8.63
C ASP A 124 37.77 -1.63 -8.78
N GLY A 125 38.96 -2.22 -8.67
CA GLY A 125 40.20 -1.79 -9.32
C GLY A 125 41.18 -0.84 -8.57
N PRO A 126 42.53 -1.01 -8.73
CA PRO A 126 43.51 -0.68 -7.68
C PRO A 126 44.36 0.58 -7.96
N LEU A 127 44.83 1.25 -6.88
CA LEU A 127 46.25 1.52 -6.56
C LEU A 127 46.44 2.70 -5.57
N LEU A 128 47.42 2.50 -4.69
CA LEU A 128 48.18 3.47 -3.88
C LEU A 128 47.59 3.95 -2.53
N MET A 129 48.11 3.31 -1.47
CA MET A 129 48.32 3.86 -0.12
C MET A 129 49.49 4.90 -0.14
N PRO A 130 49.78 5.72 0.91
CA PRO A 130 49.68 5.39 2.35
C PRO A 130 49.36 6.57 3.34
N LEU A 131 49.39 6.21 4.63
CA LEU A 131 49.62 6.97 5.89
C LEU A 131 48.48 6.99 6.91
N ARG A 132 48.92 6.80 8.17
CA ARG A 132 48.20 6.35 9.35
C ARG A 132 47.52 7.51 10.08
N ASP A 133 46.47 7.22 10.83
CA ASP A 133 46.46 7.32 12.30
C ASP A 133 45.06 6.94 12.85
N ASP A 134 45.07 6.20 13.95
CA ASP A 134 43.98 5.39 14.48
C ASP A 134 42.69 6.17 14.81
N PRO A 135 41.50 5.66 14.47
CA PRO A 135 40.26 6.04 15.14
C PRO A 135 39.68 4.86 15.92
N THR A 136 39.53 5.08 17.22
CA THR A 136 38.80 4.20 18.15
C THR A 136 37.44 3.78 17.56
N PRO A 137 37.11 2.47 17.47
CA PRO A 137 35.89 2.02 16.81
C PRO A 137 34.65 2.28 17.68
N ALA A 138 33.78 3.18 17.24
CA ALA A 138 32.41 3.26 17.75
C ALA A 138 31.61 2.02 17.29
N PRO A 139 30.70 1.49 18.12
CA PRO A 139 30.10 0.17 17.90
C PRO A 139 29.22 0.17 16.64
N VAL A 140 29.71 -0.49 15.60
CA VAL A 140 28.87 -0.97 14.50
C VAL A 140 27.86 -1.92 15.15
N ARG A 141 26.57 -1.55 15.13
CA ARG A 141 25.50 -2.50 15.43
C ARG A 141 25.55 -3.56 14.34
N ARG A 142 26.31 -4.62 14.58
CA ARG A 142 26.36 -5.79 13.73
C ARG A 142 24.91 -6.25 13.57
N ALA A 143 24.46 -6.38 12.32
CA ALA A 143 23.22 -7.09 12.08
C ALA A 143 23.36 -8.45 12.79
N PRO A 144 22.38 -8.86 13.61
CA PRO A 144 22.51 -10.09 14.37
C PRO A 144 22.81 -11.21 13.37
N GLU A 145 23.94 -11.88 13.59
CA GLU A 145 24.31 -13.08 12.85
C GLU A 145 23.26 -14.13 13.23
N VAL A 146 22.19 -14.19 12.43
CA VAL A 146 21.15 -15.20 12.60
C VAL A 146 21.79 -16.52 12.18
N GLU A 147 22.24 -17.28 13.18
CA GLU A 147 22.66 -18.66 13.00
C GLU A 147 21.53 -19.41 12.30
N LYS A 148 21.79 -19.78 11.04
CA LYS A 148 20.85 -20.55 10.24
C LYS A 148 20.80 -21.95 10.86
N LEU A 149 19.63 -22.33 11.37
CA LEU A 149 19.38 -23.69 11.84
C LEU A 149 19.66 -24.69 10.69
N THR A 150 20.12 -25.89 11.05
CA THR A 150 20.20 -27.01 10.09
C THR A 150 18.79 -27.36 9.61
N SER A 151 18.68 -27.84 8.37
CA SER A 151 17.39 -28.21 7.77
C SER A 151 16.68 -29.31 8.57
N GLU A 152 17.42 -30.35 8.98
CA GLU A 152 16.90 -31.44 9.80
C GLU A 152 16.29 -30.92 11.11
N ARG A 153 17.02 -30.04 11.81
CA ARG A 153 16.55 -29.44 13.07
C ARG A 153 15.30 -28.59 12.87
N SER A 154 15.20 -27.90 11.73
CA SER A 154 14.01 -27.09 11.43
C SER A 154 12.77 -27.96 11.21
N LEU A 155 12.90 -29.15 10.63
CA LEU A 155 11.80 -30.08 10.49
C LEU A 155 11.35 -30.64 11.85
N GLU A 156 12.28 -31.01 12.73
CA GLU A 156 11.94 -31.46 14.09
C GLU A 156 11.12 -30.40 14.84
N LEU A 157 11.56 -29.14 14.76
CA LEU A 157 10.87 -28.02 15.40
C LEU A 157 9.48 -27.78 14.78
N LEU A 158 9.37 -27.85 13.45
CA LEU A 158 8.08 -27.78 12.79
C LEU A 158 7.18 -28.96 13.15
N GLU A 159 7.73 -30.15 13.39
CA GLU A 159 6.99 -31.33 13.80
C GLU A 159 6.34 -31.14 15.18
N ILE A 160 7.13 -30.61 16.13
CA ILE A 160 6.72 -30.40 17.52
C ILE A 160 5.76 -29.21 17.67
N PHE A 161 6.08 -28.07 17.04
CA PHE A 161 5.38 -26.80 17.32
C PHE A 161 4.18 -26.54 16.42
N VAL A 162 4.17 -27.03 15.19
CA VAL A 162 2.98 -26.92 14.35
C VAL A 162 1.99 -28.00 14.79
N PRO A 163 0.72 -27.69 15.10
CA PRO A 163 -0.28 -28.70 15.42
C PRO A 163 -0.53 -29.63 14.23
N HIS A 164 -0.84 -30.91 14.47
CA HIS A 164 -1.20 -31.85 13.40
C HIS A 164 -2.52 -31.46 12.71
N ARG A 165 -3.41 -30.78 13.45
CA ARG A 165 -4.69 -30.26 12.98
C ARG A 165 -4.77 -28.77 13.26
N MET A 166 -5.04 -27.98 12.22
CA MET A 166 -5.20 -26.52 12.31
C MET A 166 -6.63 -26.14 11.94
N ASP A 167 -7.35 -25.52 12.86
CA ASP A 167 -8.77 -25.19 12.69
C ASP A 167 -8.96 -23.74 12.23
N PHE A 168 -9.71 -23.53 11.16
CA PHE A 168 -10.10 -22.22 10.65
C PHE A 168 -11.61 -22.05 10.71
N TYR A 169 -12.07 -21.02 11.40
CA TYR A 169 -13.49 -20.70 11.52
C TYR A 169 -13.91 -19.71 10.43
N ARG A 170 -14.93 -20.07 9.65
CA ARG A 170 -15.49 -19.21 8.59
C ARG A 170 -17.00 -19.40 8.44
N GLN A 171 -17.68 -18.37 7.95
CA GLN A 171 -19.11 -18.41 7.70
C GLN A 171 -19.42 -19.19 6.42
N PRO A 172 -20.25 -20.25 6.47
CA PRO A 172 -20.68 -20.95 5.27
C PRO A 172 -21.67 -20.08 4.47
N ILE A 173 -21.58 -20.14 3.15
CA ILE A 173 -22.56 -19.53 2.24
C ILE A 173 -23.79 -20.44 2.25
N VAL A 174 -24.88 -19.96 2.84
CA VAL A 174 -26.20 -20.53 2.61
C VAL A 174 -26.66 -20.00 1.26
N GLU A 175 -26.53 -20.80 0.21
CA GLU A 175 -27.28 -20.53 -1.01
C GLU A 175 -28.74 -20.83 -0.71
N GLU A 176 -29.51 -19.78 -0.41
CA GLU A 176 -30.94 -19.82 -0.68
C GLU A 176 -31.05 -20.17 -2.16
N PRO A 177 -31.73 -21.27 -2.54
CA PRO A 177 -31.86 -21.63 -3.93
C PRO A 177 -32.49 -20.45 -4.65
N LYS A 178 -31.68 -19.70 -5.40
CA LYS A 178 -32.21 -18.81 -6.43
C LYS A 178 -33.06 -19.72 -7.28
N VAL A 179 -34.36 -19.49 -7.22
CA VAL A 179 -35.34 -20.03 -8.14
C VAL A 179 -34.91 -19.54 -9.52
N GLU A 180 -33.99 -20.27 -10.13
CA GLU A 180 -33.87 -20.30 -11.57
C GLU A 180 -35.27 -20.64 -12.05
N LYS A 181 -35.78 -19.76 -12.90
CA LYS A 181 -37.06 -19.89 -13.59
C LYS A 181 -37.08 -21.27 -14.25
N VAL A 182 -37.68 -22.23 -13.56
CA VAL A 182 -38.16 -23.46 -14.16
C VAL A 182 -39.24 -23.00 -15.13
N GLU A 183 -38.90 -23.12 -16.41
CA GLU A 183 -39.85 -23.15 -17.51
C GLU A 183 -41.06 -23.99 -17.11
N GLU A 184 -42.23 -23.45 -17.42
CA GLU A 184 -43.57 -23.96 -17.16
C GLU A 184 -43.65 -25.50 -17.31
N ALA A 185 -43.57 -26.22 -16.20
CA ALA A 185 -44.19 -27.53 -16.09
C ALA A 185 -45.68 -27.28 -15.80
N PRO A 186 -46.63 -27.79 -16.63
CA PRO A 186 -48.04 -27.54 -16.39
C PRO A 186 -48.45 -28.11 -15.03
N PRO A 187 -49.34 -27.41 -14.28
CA PRO A 187 -49.88 -27.96 -13.06
C PRO A 187 -50.64 -29.23 -13.44
N LYS A 188 -50.19 -30.39 -12.94
CA LYS A 188 -51.06 -31.56 -12.90
C LYS A 188 -52.11 -31.29 -11.84
N GLU A 189 -53.22 -30.73 -12.29
CA GLU A 189 -54.48 -30.70 -11.56
C GLU A 189 -54.95 -32.15 -11.37
N ASP A 190 -54.57 -32.77 -10.26
CA ASP A 190 -55.26 -33.96 -9.78
C ASP A 190 -56.61 -33.52 -9.17
N ASN A 191 -57.53 -33.13 -10.05
CA ASN A 191 -58.95 -32.97 -9.75
C ASN A 191 -59.56 -34.37 -9.54
N LYS A 192 -59.26 -34.99 -8.40
CA LYS A 192 -60.10 -36.06 -7.86
C LYS A 192 -61.08 -35.41 -6.92
N GLN A 193 -62.33 -35.35 -7.37
CA GLN A 193 -63.51 -35.02 -6.59
C GLN A 193 -63.39 -35.66 -5.20
N ARG A 194 -63.10 -34.85 -4.19
CA ARG A 194 -63.05 -35.28 -2.79
C ARG A 194 -64.49 -35.51 -2.36
N SER A 195 -64.93 -36.77 -2.35
CA SER A 195 -66.16 -37.15 -1.69
C SER A 195 -66.03 -36.84 -0.20
N ALA A 196 -67.09 -36.28 0.39
CA ALA A 196 -67.15 -35.83 1.79
C ALA A 196 -66.98 -36.95 2.85
N SER A 197 -66.73 -38.19 2.43
CA SER A 197 -66.63 -39.37 3.29
C SER A 197 -65.24 -39.65 3.86
N ASN A 198 -64.21 -38.89 3.49
CA ASN A 198 -62.81 -39.24 3.84
C ASN A 198 -62.15 -38.34 4.90
N ALA A 199 -62.90 -37.45 5.56
CA ALA A 199 -62.35 -36.54 6.57
C ALA A 199 -61.67 -37.28 7.74
N ALA A 200 -62.23 -38.41 8.17
CA ALA A 200 -61.63 -39.23 9.24
C ALA A 200 -60.34 -39.94 8.80
N ALA A 201 -60.26 -40.36 7.54
CA ALA A 201 -59.06 -41.00 6.99
C ALA A 201 -57.93 -39.97 6.78
N ASP A 202 -58.28 -38.73 6.42
CA ASP A 202 -57.32 -37.63 6.23
C ASP A 202 -56.73 -37.17 7.57
N LEU A 203 -57.54 -37.13 8.64
CA LEU A 203 -57.05 -36.84 10.00
C LEU A 203 -56.15 -37.94 10.57
N LEU A 204 -56.41 -39.21 10.24
CA LEU A 204 -55.51 -40.30 10.60
C LEU A 204 -54.22 -40.28 9.78
N ALA A 205 -54.29 -39.95 8.49
CA ALA A 205 -53.11 -39.76 7.64
C ALA A 205 -52.26 -38.57 8.12
N ALA A 206 -52.86 -37.45 8.52
CA ALA A 206 -52.15 -36.31 9.09
C ALA A 206 -51.49 -36.64 10.44
N ARG A 207 -52.07 -37.57 11.21
CA ARG A 207 -51.51 -38.02 12.50
C ARG A 207 -50.40 -39.06 12.34
N THR A 208 -50.44 -39.88 11.29
CA THR A 208 -49.41 -40.89 10.99
C THR A 208 -48.28 -40.37 10.11
N GLN A 209 -48.43 -39.19 9.50
CA GLN A 209 -47.33 -38.44 8.91
C GLN A 209 -46.39 -37.99 10.03
N LYS A 210 -45.38 -38.82 10.30
CA LYS A 210 -44.15 -38.41 10.99
C LYS A 210 -43.66 -37.15 10.29
N PRO A 211 -43.40 -36.03 10.99
CA PRO A 211 -42.94 -34.81 10.34
C PRO A 211 -41.66 -35.17 9.58
N LEU A 212 -41.75 -35.21 8.25
CA LEU A 212 -40.59 -35.15 7.40
C LEU A 212 -39.89 -33.87 7.81
N ASN A 213 -38.71 -34.03 8.42
CA ASN A 213 -37.80 -32.95 8.76
C ASN A 213 -37.90 -31.88 7.67
N LYS A 214 -38.24 -30.65 8.06
CA LYS A 214 -38.00 -29.48 7.21
C LYS A 214 -36.63 -29.70 6.58
N PRO A 215 -36.49 -29.62 5.25
CA PRO A 215 -35.18 -29.79 4.64
C PRO A 215 -34.29 -28.74 5.31
N GLN A 216 -33.36 -29.20 6.14
CA GLN A 216 -32.32 -28.31 6.64
C GLN A 216 -31.67 -27.71 5.38
N PRO A 217 -31.38 -26.40 5.38
CA PRO A 217 -30.70 -25.79 4.25
C PRO A 217 -29.47 -26.64 3.97
N LYS A 218 -29.39 -27.21 2.77
CA LYS A 218 -28.22 -27.97 2.35
C LYS A 218 -27.10 -26.95 2.28
N LEU A 219 -26.33 -26.81 3.35
CA LEU A 219 -25.09 -26.03 3.37
C LEU A 219 -24.26 -26.60 2.23
N THR A 220 -24.02 -25.83 1.17
CA THR A 220 -23.27 -26.26 -0.01
C THR A 220 -21.79 -26.47 0.30
N GLY A 221 -21.41 -26.47 1.57
CA GLY A 221 -20.03 -26.52 2.04
C GLY A 221 -19.22 -25.28 1.67
N ALA A 222 -19.70 -24.41 0.78
CA ALA A 222 -18.97 -23.23 0.35
C ALA A 222 -18.84 -22.21 1.49
N ILE A 223 -17.71 -21.53 1.52
CA ILE A 223 -17.33 -20.58 2.56
C ILE A 223 -17.39 -19.17 2.01
N TYR A 224 -17.80 -18.22 2.85
CA TYR A 224 -17.63 -16.80 2.56
C TYR A 224 -16.15 -16.43 2.67
N GLY A 225 -15.53 -16.18 1.51
CA GLY A 225 -14.10 -15.92 1.38
C GLY A 225 -13.31 -17.17 0.97
N SER A 226 -12.03 -17.19 1.31
CA SER A 226 -11.16 -18.33 1.03
C SER A 226 -10.07 -18.44 2.08
N VAL A 227 -9.70 -19.65 2.48
CA VAL A 227 -8.47 -19.89 3.26
C VAL A 227 -7.32 -20.03 2.27
N SER A 228 -6.41 -19.07 2.28
CA SER A 228 -5.26 -19.00 1.38
C SER A 228 -3.98 -19.57 2.02
N GLN A 229 -2.95 -19.80 1.19
CA GLN A 229 -1.60 -20.17 1.69
C GLN A 229 -1.07 -19.16 2.73
N HIS A 230 -1.41 -17.88 2.56
CA HIS A 230 -1.02 -16.82 3.48
C HIS A 230 -1.66 -17.00 4.87
N ASP A 231 -2.95 -17.35 4.93
CA ASP A 231 -3.65 -17.58 6.21
C ASP A 231 -3.04 -18.76 6.97
N ILE A 232 -2.67 -19.80 6.24
CA ILE A 232 -1.98 -20.98 6.78
C ILE A 232 -0.59 -20.59 7.28
N LEU A 233 0.17 -19.81 6.50
CA LEU A 233 1.47 -19.31 6.91
C LEU A 233 1.39 -18.46 8.18
N VAL A 234 0.39 -17.58 8.30
CA VAL A 234 0.18 -16.77 9.51
C VAL A 234 -0.08 -17.66 10.72
N ALA A 235 -0.91 -18.69 10.57
CA ALA A 235 -1.20 -19.62 11.65
C ALA A 235 0.03 -20.49 12.03
N VAL A 236 0.82 -20.94 11.04
CA VAL A 236 2.09 -21.66 11.26
C VAL A 236 3.12 -20.75 11.96
N ARG A 237 3.25 -19.49 11.55
CA ARG A 237 4.14 -18.54 12.23
C ARG A 237 3.70 -18.27 13.66
N ALA A 238 2.39 -18.18 13.90
CA ALA A 238 1.85 -18.00 15.24
C ALA A 238 2.18 -19.20 16.15
N SER A 239 2.10 -20.43 15.65
CA SER A 239 2.45 -21.62 16.45
C SER A 239 3.94 -21.70 16.78
N ILE A 240 4.79 -21.37 15.80
CA ILE A 240 6.25 -21.39 15.91
C ILE A 240 6.80 -20.27 16.82
N ALA A 241 6.11 -19.13 16.89
CA ALA A 241 6.52 -17.98 17.69
C ALA A 241 6.61 -18.27 19.21
N THR A 242 6.03 -19.38 19.68
CA THR A 242 6.10 -19.81 21.07
C THR A 242 7.54 -20.17 21.50
N ASN A 243 8.42 -20.52 20.57
CA ASN A 243 9.78 -20.97 20.85
C ASN A 243 10.83 -20.11 20.13
N ASP A 244 11.89 -19.73 20.86
CA ASP A 244 12.97 -18.86 20.37
C ASP A 244 13.82 -19.50 19.25
N GLU A 245 14.03 -20.81 19.27
CA GLU A 245 14.71 -21.53 18.18
C GLU A 245 13.81 -21.61 16.96
N ALA A 246 12.57 -22.05 17.15
CA ALA A 246 11.62 -22.25 16.06
C ALA A 246 11.28 -20.93 15.36
N SER A 247 11.18 -19.81 16.09
CA SER A 247 10.92 -18.47 15.53
C SER A 247 11.96 -17.99 14.51
N ARG A 248 13.15 -18.60 14.48
CA ARG A 248 14.21 -18.31 13.50
C ARG A 248 13.94 -18.94 12.14
N ILE A 249 13.02 -19.90 12.04
CA ILE A 249 12.67 -20.60 10.80
C ILE A 249 11.90 -19.64 9.89
N ILE A 250 12.44 -19.41 8.69
CA ILE A 250 11.84 -18.54 7.68
C ILE A 250 10.98 -19.40 6.74
N VAL A 251 9.68 -19.48 7.02
CA VAL A 251 8.69 -20.11 6.14
C VAL A 251 8.07 -19.08 5.19
N THR A 252 7.99 -19.42 3.90
CA THR A 252 7.38 -18.59 2.85
C THR A 252 6.14 -19.26 2.25
N GLU A 253 5.31 -18.51 1.52
CA GLU A 253 4.07 -19.03 0.92
C GLU A 253 4.32 -20.11 -0.13
N GLN A 254 5.51 -20.06 -0.76
CA GLN A 254 5.93 -21.03 -1.77
C GLN A 254 6.25 -22.40 -1.16
N ASP A 255 6.55 -22.44 0.13
CA ASP A 255 6.93 -23.67 0.83
C ASP A 255 5.69 -24.49 1.27
N ILE A 256 4.47 -23.96 1.07
CA ILE A 256 3.20 -24.60 1.46
C ILE A 256 2.47 -25.08 0.21
N GLU A 257 2.31 -26.40 0.06
CA GLU A 257 1.61 -27.02 -1.06
C GLU A 257 0.32 -27.72 -0.60
N PHE A 258 -0.74 -27.62 -1.39
CA PHE A 258 -1.99 -28.36 -1.16
C PHE A 258 -1.94 -29.68 -1.90
N LEU A 259 -2.12 -30.79 -1.17
CA LEU A 259 -2.17 -32.12 -1.77
C LEU A 259 -3.57 -32.45 -2.33
N ASN A 260 -4.62 -31.87 -1.73
CA ASN A 260 -6.00 -32.15 -2.14
C ASN A 260 -6.39 -31.43 -3.45
N GLU A 261 -7.03 -32.17 -4.36
CA GLU A 261 -7.44 -31.74 -5.70
C GLU A 261 -8.26 -30.44 -5.77
N PRO A 262 -9.27 -30.17 -4.90
CA PRO A 262 -10.04 -28.92 -4.99
C PRO A 262 -9.25 -27.68 -4.56
N ALA A 263 -8.21 -27.85 -3.74
CA ALA A 263 -7.39 -26.75 -3.22
C ALA A 263 -6.13 -26.48 -4.07
N ARG A 264 -5.72 -27.44 -4.92
CA ARG A 264 -4.51 -27.34 -5.74
C ARG A 264 -4.65 -26.36 -6.90
N THR A 265 -5.83 -26.30 -7.54
CA THR A 265 -6.09 -25.45 -8.71
C THR A 265 -6.09 -23.97 -8.36
N ASP A 266 -6.75 -23.60 -7.27
CA ASP A 266 -6.97 -22.20 -6.89
C ASP A 266 -5.96 -21.68 -5.85
N LYS A 267 -5.05 -22.55 -5.37
CA LYS A 267 -4.15 -22.30 -4.22
C LYS A 267 -4.88 -21.77 -2.98
N ARG A 268 -6.18 -22.05 -2.88
CA ARG A 268 -7.12 -21.48 -1.92
C ARG A 268 -8.23 -22.50 -1.66
N ILE A 269 -8.66 -22.59 -0.41
CA ILE A 269 -9.75 -23.45 0.03
C ILE A 269 -11.02 -22.59 0.12
N LYS A 270 -12.08 -23.00 -0.60
CA LYS A 270 -13.40 -22.36 -0.60
C LYS A 270 -14.47 -23.21 0.08
N GLU A 271 -14.16 -24.43 0.45
CA GLU A 271 -15.11 -25.38 1.01
C GLU A 271 -14.77 -25.75 2.46
N VAL A 272 -15.81 -26.02 3.24
CA VAL A 272 -15.74 -26.55 4.61
C VAL A 272 -15.32 -28.01 4.51
N GLY A 273 -14.30 -28.40 5.26
CA GLY A 273 -13.79 -29.76 5.24
C GLY A 273 -12.37 -29.85 5.77
N ASP A 274 -11.82 -31.06 5.67
CA ASP A 274 -10.47 -31.39 6.09
C ASP A 274 -9.55 -31.43 4.86
N PHE A 275 -8.52 -30.58 4.85
CA PHE A 275 -7.58 -30.43 3.75
C PHE A 275 -6.18 -30.83 4.18
N THR A 276 -5.53 -31.69 3.40
CA THR A 276 -4.13 -32.05 3.67
C THR A 276 -3.19 -31.08 2.95
N ILE A 277 -2.25 -30.54 3.71
CA ILE A 277 -1.19 -29.64 3.23
C ILE A 277 0.18 -30.25 3.49
N GLU A 278 1.13 -29.90 2.65
CA GLU A 278 2.54 -30.24 2.79
C GLU A 278 3.34 -28.95 3.02
N ILE A 279 4.14 -28.91 4.08
CA ILE A 279 5.02 -27.79 4.42
C ILE A 279 6.46 -28.23 4.17
N LYS A 280 7.12 -27.64 3.18
CA LYS A 280 8.52 -27.89 2.83
C LYS A 280 9.43 -26.90 3.55
N VAL A 281 10.70 -27.25 3.73
CA VAL A 281 11.72 -26.32 4.23
C VAL A 281 12.89 -26.28 3.27
N LYS A 282 13.50 -25.11 3.13
CA LYS A 282 14.65 -24.90 2.26
C LYS A 282 15.82 -25.75 2.74
N GLY A 283 16.19 -26.75 1.93
CA GLY A 283 17.31 -27.65 2.19
C GLY A 283 16.91 -29.12 2.33
N GLU A 284 15.63 -29.43 2.45
CA GLU A 284 15.15 -30.81 2.54
C GLU A 284 13.97 -31.06 1.59
N GLU A 285 13.98 -32.23 0.95
CA GLU A 285 12.97 -32.61 -0.05
C GLU A 285 11.69 -33.15 0.60
N ASN A 286 11.79 -33.63 1.85
CA ASN A 286 10.68 -34.19 2.59
C ASN A 286 9.88 -33.08 3.29
N GLY A 287 8.65 -32.83 2.82
CA GLY A 287 7.72 -31.93 3.47
C GLY A 287 6.92 -32.60 4.60
N ILE A 288 6.54 -31.80 5.60
CA ILE A 288 5.70 -32.26 6.71
C ILE A 288 4.22 -32.15 6.29
N LYS A 289 3.47 -33.24 6.46
CA LYS A 289 2.03 -33.28 6.14
C LYS A 289 1.19 -32.87 7.33
N ARG A 290 0.32 -31.87 7.15
CA ARG A 290 -0.60 -31.35 8.17
C ARG A 290 -2.02 -31.31 7.65
N THR A 291 -2.98 -31.38 8.58
CA THR A 291 -4.41 -31.28 8.24
C THR A 291 -4.93 -29.91 8.62
N VAL A 292 -5.50 -29.19 7.66
CA VAL A 292 -6.21 -27.94 7.81
C VAL A 292 -7.69 -28.23 7.81
N ARG A 293 -8.35 -28.03 8.94
CA ARG A 293 -9.79 -28.22 9.09
C ARG A 293 -10.48 -26.88 9.02
N VAL A 294 -11.39 -26.71 8.07
CA VAL A 294 -12.23 -25.53 8.01
C VAL A 294 -13.56 -25.86 8.65
N VAL A 295 -13.88 -25.16 9.74
CA VAL A 295 -15.09 -25.36 10.55
C VAL A 295 -16.08 -24.23 10.25
N PRO A 296 -17.37 -24.55 10.03
CA PRO A 296 -18.39 -23.53 9.87
C PRO A 296 -18.60 -22.83 11.21
N GLN A 297 -18.52 -21.51 11.22
CA GLN A 297 -18.86 -20.71 12.39
C GLN A 297 -20.37 -20.49 12.39
N GLU A 298 -21.07 -21.09 13.35
CA GLU A 298 -22.47 -20.78 13.63
C GLU A 298 -22.55 -19.34 14.18
N VAL A 299 -23.43 -18.53 13.61
CA VAL A 299 -23.76 -17.16 14.06
C VAL A 299 -25.04 -17.21 14.86
#